data_AF-I0YL94-F1
#
_entry.id   AF-I0YL94-F1
#
_cell.length_a   1.000
_cell.length_b   1.000
_cell.length_c   1.000
_cell.angle_alpha   90.00
_cell.angle_beta   90.00
_cell.angle_gamma   90.00
#
_symmetry.space_group_name_H-M   'P 1'
#
loop_
_entity.id
_entity.type
_entity.pdbx_description
1 polymer ?
#
loop_
_entity_poly.entity_id
_entity_poly.type
_entity_poly.pdbx_seq_one_letter_code
_entity_poly.pdbx_strand_id
1 'polypeptide(L)'
;MSSESEVIVEYNPADVDRFIEIADAIEERYPSLMVDGQEIEGDTADGDLTFEVKAQDGHSLFSARQTKRFPDSAEILDAIAAAGVSES
;
A
#
# COMPACT_ATOMS: atom_id res chain seq x y z
N MET A 1 10.53 0.80 -22.57
CA MET A 1 9.83 1.60 -21.54
C MET A 1 10.30 1.00 -20.24
N SER A 2 11.02 1.75 -19.41
CA SER A 2 11.37 1.28 -18.08
C SER A 2 10.06 1.15 -17.32
N SER A 3 9.65 -0.08 -17.00
CA SER A 3 8.54 -0.29 -16.07
C SER A 3 9.11 -0.02 -14.68
N GLU A 4 9.01 1.22 -14.22
CA GLU A 4 9.26 1.55 -12.81
C GLU A 4 8.30 0.69 -11.98
N SER A 5 8.86 -0.04 -11.01
CA SER A 5 8.06 -0.90 -10.13
C SER A 5 7.28 0.00 -9.16
N GLU A 6 5.96 -0.13 -9.19
CA GLU A 6 5.03 0.75 -8.48
C GLU A 6 4.18 -0.05 -7.48
N VAL A 7 3.95 0.54 -6.32
CA VAL A 7 3.03 0.06 -5.29
C VAL A 7 1.88 1.06 -5.19
N ILE A 8 0.66 0.58 -5.40
CA ILE A 8 -0.56 1.39 -5.32
C ILE A 8 -1.17 1.20 -3.94
N VAL A 9 -1.39 2.30 -3.22
CA VAL A 9 -2.07 2.33 -1.93
C VAL A 9 -3.38 3.08 -2.06
N GLU A 10 -4.47 2.35 -1.96
CA GLU A 10 -5.82 2.90 -1.89
C GLU A 10 -6.15 3.19 -0.43
N TYR A 11 -6.55 4.43 -0.09
CA TYR A 11 -6.82 4.81 1.30
C TYR A 11 -7.95 5.83 1.42
N ASN A 12 -8.58 5.89 2.60
CA ASN A 12 -9.48 6.99 2.93
C ASN A 12 -8.67 8.25 3.22
N PRO A 13 -9.09 9.46 2.82
CA PRO A 13 -8.42 10.70 3.22
C PRO A 13 -8.22 10.85 4.75
N ALA A 14 -9.10 10.27 5.57
CA ALA A 14 -8.95 10.25 7.03
C ALA A 14 -7.77 9.39 7.53
N ASP A 15 -7.25 8.48 6.70
CA ASP A 15 -6.13 7.58 6.99
C ASP A 15 -4.82 8.04 6.31
N VAL A 16 -4.74 9.31 5.87
CA VAL A 16 -3.56 9.87 5.18
C VAL A 16 -2.27 9.71 5.99
N ASP A 17 -2.33 9.89 7.32
CA ASP A 17 -1.16 9.74 8.19
C ASP A 17 -0.58 8.32 8.11
N ARG A 18 -1.44 7.31 7.98
CA ARG A 18 -1.03 5.91 7.85
C ARG A 18 -0.48 5.62 6.46
N PHE A 19 -1.07 6.21 5.42
CA PHE A 19 -0.51 6.15 4.08
C PHE A 19 0.93 6.70 4.06
N ILE A 20 1.16 7.87 4.67
CA ILE A 20 2.49 8.48 4.76
C ILE A 20 3.47 7.57 5.49
N GLU A 21 3.09 7.01 6.65
CA GLU A 21 3.96 6.09 7.41
C GLU A 21 4.38 4.86 6.59
N ILE A 22 3.48 4.31 5.78
CA ILE A 22 3.78 3.15 4.93
C ILE A 22 4.60 3.57 3.71
N ALA A 23 4.28 4.70 3.07
CA ALA A 23 5.04 5.23 1.95
C ALA A 23 6.51 5.50 2.34
N ASP A 24 6.72 6.20 3.46
CA ASP A 24 8.06 6.49 3.99
C ASP A 24 8.85 5.19 4.25
N ALA A 25 8.20 4.17 4.83
CA ALA A 25 8.84 2.89 5.09
C ALA A 25 9.20 2.12 3.81
N ILE A 26 8.35 2.18 2.77
CA ILE A 26 8.62 1.58 1.46
C ILE A 26 9.79 2.31 0.79
N GLU A 27 9.77 3.64 0.73
CA GLU A 27 10.83 4.45 0.11
C GLU A 27 12.18 4.28 0.82
N GLU A 28 12.19 4.18 2.16
CA GLU A 28 13.40 3.92 2.93
C GLU A 28 13.99 2.54 2.60
N ARG A 29 13.13 1.51 2.47
CA ARG A 29 13.58 0.13 2.24
C ARG A 29 13.89 -0.16 0.76
N TYR A 30 13.20 0.52 -0.15
CA TYR A 30 13.22 0.32 -1.60
C TYR A 30 13.22 1.67 -2.34
N PRO A 31 14.36 2.36 -2.43
CA PRO A 31 14.44 3.73 -2.94
C PRO A 31 14.06 3.92 -4.42
N SER A 32 13.98 2.83 -5.21
CA SER A 32 13.51 2.89 -6.60
C SER A 32 12.07 2.45 -6.81
N LEU A 33 11.36 2.01 -5.75
CA LEU A 33 9.93 1.78 -5.83
C LEU A 33 9.18 3.11 -5.74
N MET A 34 8.24 3.30 -6.65
CA MET A 34 7.29 4.41 -6.58
C MET A 34 6.07 3.97 -5.78
N VAL A 35 5.59 4.83 -4.87
CA VAL A 35 4.34 4.61 -4.15
C VAL A 35 3.28 5.56 -4.71
N ASP A 36 2.23 5.01 -5.33
CA ASP A 36 1.06 5.75 -5.83
C ASP A 36 -0.07 5.72 -4.80
N GLY A 37 -0.39 6.87 -4.23
CA GLY A 37 -1.47 7.03 -3.26
C GLY A 37 -2.79 7.40 -3.93
N GLN A 38 -3.80 6.54 -3.86
CA GLN A 38 -5.14 6.77 -4.40
C GLN A 38 -6.14 7.01 -3.27
N GLU A 39 -6.57 8.26 -3.13
CA GLU A 39 -7.64 8.64 -2.21
C GLU A 39 -8.98 8.08 -2.73
N ILE A 40 -9.67 7.32 -1.88
CA ILE A 40 -11.01 6.80 -2.17
C ILE A 40 -11.99 7.29 -1.12
N GLU A 41 -13.10 7.86 -1.57
CA GLU A 41 -14.23 8.17 -0.70
C GLU A 41 -14.83 6.86 -0.17
N GLY A 42 -14.56 6.58 1.11
CA GLY A 42 -15.14 5.48 1.87
C GLY A 42 -15.79 5.99 3.14
N ASP A 43 -16.87 5.35 3.58
CA ASP A 43 -17.50 5.68 4.85
C ASP A 43 -16.79 4.89 5.96
N THR A 44 -15.83 5.52 6.64
CA THR A 44 -15.13 4.89 7.79
C THR A 44 -16.06 4.72 8.99
N ALA A 45 -17.23 5.37 9.00
CA ALA A 45 -18.20 5.32 10.09
C ALA A 45 -18.86 3.93 10.27
N ASP A 46 -18.98 3.15 9.20
CA ASP A 46 -19.55 1.79 9.22
C ASP A 46 -18.49 0.69 9.42
N GLY A 47 -17.23 1.06 9.68
CA GLY A 47 -16.12 0.12 9.82
C GLY A 47 -15.62 -0.47 8.50
N ASP A 48 -15.92 0.18 7.37
CA ASP A 48 -15.31 -0.14 6.08
C ASP A 48 -13.87 0.42 6.06
N LEU A 49 -12.91 -0.44 6.37
CA LEU A 49 -11.50 -0.10 6.33
C LEU A 49 -11.05 -0.05 4.87
N THR A 50 -11.06 1.14 4.26
CA THR A 50 -10.74 1.32 2.84
C THR A 50 -9.24 1.45 2.57
N PHE A 51 -8.41 0.63 3.23
CA PHE A 51 -6.95 0.64 3.08
C PHE A 51 -6.48 -0.62 2.35
N GLU A 52 -6.12 -0.50 1.08
CA GLU A 52 -5.72 -1.61 0.23
C GLU A 52 -4.35 -1.32 -0.39
N VAL A 53 -3.47 -2.32 -0.42
CA VAL A 53 -2.13 -2.20 -0.98
C VAL A 53 -1.98 -3.22 -2.11
N LYS A 54 -1.53 -2.75 -3.28
CA LYS A 54 -1.43 -3.54 -4.50
C LYS A 54 -0.09 -3.28 -5.19
N ALA A 55 0.46 -4.29 -5.84
CA ALA A 55 1.52 -4.10 -6.81
C ALA A 55 0.93 -3.58 -8.14
N GLN A 56 1.76 -2.95 -8.97
CA GLN A 56 1.38 -2.40 -10.28
C GLN A 56 0.70 -3.42 -11.21
N ASP A 57 1.03 -4.70 -11.09
CA ASP A 57 0.44 -5.79 -11.87
C ASP A 57 -0.99 -6.16 -11.41
N GLY A 58 -1.51 -5.47 -10.39
CA GLY A 58 -2.82 -5.70 -9.79
C GLY A 58 -2.81 -6.78 -8.70
N HIS A 59 -1.65 -7.34 -8.35
CA HIS A 59 -1.54 -8.30 -7.25
C HIS A 59 -1.80 -7.60 -5.90
N SER A 60 -2.76 -8.10 -5.13
CA SER A 60 -3.05 -7.56 -3.80
C SER A 60 -1.98 -8.00 -2.80
N LEU A 61 -1.28 -7.03 -2.23
CA LEU A 61 -0.29 -7.21 -1.17
C LEU A 61 -0.95 -7.19 0.21
N PHE A 62 -1.95 -6.33 0.38
CA PHE A 62 -2.74 -6.24 1.60
C PHE A 62 -4.16 -5.74 1.34
N SER A 63 -5.10 -6.17 2.17
CA SER A 63 -6.49 -5.73 2.16
C SER A 63 -7.03 -5.54 3.58
N ALA A 64 -7.23 -4.30 4.00
CA ALA A 64 -7.82 -4.02 5.30
C ALA A 64 -9.29 -4.46 5.35
N ARG A 65 -9.99 -4.42 4.20
CA ARG A 65 -11.37 -4.93 4.10
C ARG A 65 -11.47 -6.41 4.39
N GLN A 66 -10.50 -7.20 3.92
CA GLN A 66 -10.48 -8.66 4.13
C GLN A 66 -9.98 -9.03 5.53
N THR A 67 -8.90 -8.40 5.98
CA THR A 67 -8.28 -8.71 7.29
C THR A 67 -9.01 -8.07 8.47
N LYS A 68 -9.89 -7.10 8.21
CA LYS A 68 -10.60 -6.30 9.21
C LYS A 68 -9.65 -5.56 10.17
N ARG A 69 -8.45 -5.22 9.69
CA ARG A 69 -7.46 -4.41 10.41
C ARG A 69 -6.60 -3.59 9.45
N PHE A 70 -5.95 -2.57 9.97
CA PHE A 70 -4.89 -1.89 9.24
C PHE A 70 -3.60 -2.73 9.24
N PRO A 71 -2.77 -2.59 8.20
CA PRO A 71 -1.44 -3.16 8.20
C PRO A 71 -0.50 -2.31 9.06
N ASP A 72 0.60 -2.91 9.49
CA ASP A 72 1.79 -2.17 9.89
C ASP A 72 2.79 -2.12 8.73
N SER A 73 3.77 -1.22 8.79
CA SER A 73 4.74 -1.07 7.71
C SER A 73 5.56 -2.34 7.46
N ALA A 74 5.89 -3.10 8.52
CA ALA A 74 6.69 -4.31 8.38
C ALA A 74 5.98 -5.39 7.56
N GLU A 75 4.68 -5.57 7.77
CA GLU A 75 3.86 -6.51 7.02
C GLU A 75 3.77 -6.14 5.53
N ILE A 76 3.68 -4.86 5.20
CA ILE A 76 3.70 -4.41 3.81
C ILE A 76 5.06 -4.68 3.16
N LEU A 77 6.16 -4.39 3.86
CA LEU A 77 7.51 -4.66 3.35
C LEU A 77 7.74 -6.16 3.11
N ASP A 78 7.29 -7.03 4.02
CA ASP A 78 7.35 -8.47 3.85
C ASP A 78 6.49 -8.94 2.66
N ALA A 79 5.31 -8.35 2.45
CA ALA A 79 4.46 -8.66 1.30
C ALA A 79 5.10 -8.24 -0.03
N ILE A 80 5.71 -7.06 -0.10
CA ILE A 80 6.47 -6.57 -1.27
C ILE A 80 7.62 -7.53 -1.60
N ALA A 81 8.41 -7.91 -0.58
CA ALA A 81 9.51 -8.86 -0.73
C ALA A 81 9.02 -10.24 -1.23
N ALA A 82 7.90 -10.74 -0.70
CA ALA A 82 7.33 -12.03 -1.08
C ALA A 82 6.73 -12.02 -2.50
N ALA A 83 6.14 -10.90 -2.92
CA ALA A 83 5.64 -10.71 -4.28
C ALA A 83 6.76 -10.56 -5.32
N GLY A 84 8.01 -10.38 -4.87
CA GLY A 84 9.15 -10.17 -5.76
C GLY A 84 9.12 -8.81 -6.45
N VAL A 85 8.36 -7.86 -5.92
CA VAL A 85 8.36 -6.46 -6.36
C VAL A 85 9.74 -5.90 -5.99
N SER A 86 10.66 -5.95 -6.94
CA SER A 86 12.09 -5.68 -6.73
C SER A 86 12.60 -4.78 -7.84
N GLU A 87 13.55 -3.92 -7.48
CA GLU A 87 14.35 -3.11 -8.40
C GLU A 87 14.90 -4.02 -9.51
N SER A 88 14.37 -3.92 -10.73
CA SER A 88 14.82 -4.69 -11.90
C SER A 88 15.92 -3.97 -12.65
#